data_AF-A0A182KGF3-F1
#
_entry.id   AF-A0A182KGF3-F1
#
_cell.length_a   1.000
_cell.length_b   1.000
_cell.length_c   1.000
_cell.angle_alpha   90.00
_cell.angle_beta   90.00
_cell.angle_gamma   90.00
#
_symmetry.space_group_name_H-M   'P 1'
#
loop_
_entity.id
_entity.type
_entity.pdbx_description
1 polymer ?
#
loop_
_entity_poly.entity_id
_entity_poly.type
_entity_poly.pdbx_seq_one_letter_code
_entity_poly.pdbx_strand_id
1 'polypeptide(L)'
;MALPTAWLGTSLGSILTISLSIPENDLRKANVVQAAPTGAMFRLKGSILSMSLLDCNGALIPYSFESWREDSKDGKEKRERTPTKTSSTKMSPTNPDGLCDRQFIAIASEKQAGVFALPSQNCVYRKKLVDFDFIVKAEIISMKGRDSVCLICYASNGHLMVFTLPSLKPLLEIDFLPLADLRSNIV
;
A
#
# COMPACT_ATOMS: atom_id res chain seq x y z
N MET A 1 -9.66 -12.06 -16.85
CA MET A 1 -9.68 -10.59 -17.00
C MET A 1 -9.78 -10.01 -15.59
N ALA A 2 -8.78 -9.26 -15.12
CA ALA A 2 -8.80 -8.70 -13.76
C ALA A 2 -9.70 -7.47 -13.74
N LEU A 3 -10.72 -7.46 -12.87
CA LEU A 3 -11.56 -6.29 -12.65
C LEU A 3 -10.88 -5.33 -11.66
N PRO A 4 -11.06 -4.00 -11.81
CA PRO A 4 -10.65 -3.05 -10.78
C PRO A 4 -11.30 -3.38 -9.43
N THR A 5 -10.55 -3.23 -8.34
CA THR A 5 -11.03 -3.54 -6.99
C THR A 5 -10.74 -2.40 -6.03
N ALA A 6 -11.70 -2.08 -5.17
CA ALA A 6 -11.49 -1.25 -3.99
C ALA A 6 -11.32 -2.15 -2.76
N TRP A 7 -10.42 -1.77 -1.86
CA TRP A 7 -10.05 -2.54 -0.68
C TRP A 7 -10.21 -1.66 0.55
N LEU A 8 -10.87 -2.19 1.58
CA LEU A 8 -11.29 -1.44 2.77
C LEU A 8 -10.79 -2.17 4.01
N GLY A 9 -9.81 -1.60 4.70
CA GLY A 9 -9.38 -2.05 6.02
C GLY A 9 -10.31 -1.51 7.10
N THR A 10 -10.69 -2.35 8.07
CA THR A 10 -11.58 -1.96 9.17
C THR A 10 -10.85 -1.91 10.51
N SER A 11 -11.44 -1.21 11.50
CA SER A 11 -10.96 -1.17 12.88
C SER A 11 -11.03 -2.52 13.60
N LEU A 12 -11.87 -3.43 13.10
CA LEU A 12 -11.92 -4.80 13.61
C LEU A 12 -10.80 -5.67 13.05
N GLY A 13 -10.02 -5.19 12.08
CA GLY A 13 -8.90 -5.92 11.48
C GLY A 13 -9.29 -6.77 10.28
N SER A 14 -10.49 -6.59 9.72
CA SER A 14 -10.90 -7.23 8.47
C SER A 14 -10.55 -6.35 7.27
N ILE A 15 -10.29 -6.97 6.12
CA ILE A 15 -10.18 -6.28 4.84
C ILE A 15 -11.30 -6.79 3.93
N LEU A 16 -12.16 -5.86 3.51
CA LEU A 16 -13.24 -6.10 2.56
C LEU A 16 -12.78 -5.71 1.16
N THR A 17 -13.19 -6.47 0.16
CA THR A 17 -12.96 -6.11 -1.25
C THR A 17 -14.28 -5.85 -1.96
N ILE A 18 -14.24 -4.88 -2.87
CA ILE A 18 -15.35 -4.51 -3.74
C ILE A 18 -14.81 -4.56 -5.16
N SER A 19 -15.34 -5.46 -6.00
CA SER A 19 -15.04 -5.47 -7.42
C SER A 19 -15.88 -4.43 -8.14
N LEU A 20 -15.25 -3.68 -9.04
CA LEU A 20 -15.88 -2.64 -9.83
C LEU A 20 -15.98 -3.08 -11.29
N SER A 21 -17.17 -3.03 -11.85
CA SER A 21 -17.39 -3.16 -13.29
C SER A 21 -17.51 -1.77 -13.89
N ILE A 22 -16.49 -1.34 -14.62
CA ILE A 22 -16.42 -0.03 -15.27
C ILE A 22 -16.96 -0.17 -16.69
N PRO A 23 -18.01 0.57 -17.09
CA PRO A 23 -18.50 0.57 -18.46
C PRO A 23 -17.42 1.01 -19.47
N GLU A 24 -17.51 0.46 -20.68
CA GLU A 24 -16.72 0.90 -21.84
C GLU A 24 -16.93 2.39 -22.11
N ASN A 25 -15.94 3.04 -22.73
CA ASN A 25 -15.87 4.50 -22.84
C ASN A 25 -17.17 5.13 -23.36
N ASP A 26 -17.69 4.60 -24.47
CA ASP A 26 -18.88 5.12 -25.13
C ASP A 26 -20.17 4.93 -24.30
N LEU A 27 -20.17 3.97 -23.38
CA LEU A 27 -21.29 3.65 -22.51
C LEU A 27 -21.24 4.36 -21.15
N ARG A 28 -20.14 5.06 -20.80
CA ARG A 28 -19.98 5.69 -19.48
C ARG A 28 -20.97 6.82 -19.18
N LYS A 29 -21.58 7.41 -20.21
CA LYS A 29 -22.62 8.44 -20.05
C LYS A 29 -24.00 7.84 -19.76
N ALA A 30 -24.24 6.60 -20.19
CA ALA A 30 -25.54 5.94 -20.08
C ALA A 30 -25.58 4.93 -18.93
N ASN A 31 -24.45 4.28 -18.63
CA ASN A 31 -24.36 3.21 -17.65
C ASN A 31 -23.58 3.65 -16.42
N VAL A 32 -24.04 3.23 -15.24
CA VAL A 32 -23.35 3.47 -13.97
C VAL A 32 -22.31 2.38 -13.69
N VAL A 33 -21.25 2.74 -12.95
CA VAL A 33 -20.28 1.77 -12.43
C VAL A 33 -20.99 0.81 -11.48
N GLN A 34 -20.86 -0.49 -11.72
CA GLN A 34 -21.41 -1.50 -10.81
C GLN A 34 -20.37 -1.86 -9.76
N ALA A 35 -20.77 -1.90 -8.50
CA ALA A 35 -19.93 -2.31 -7.38
C ALA A 35 -20.50 -3.58 -6.76
N ALA A 36 -19.70 -4.65 -6.69
CA ALA A 36 -20.09 -5.91 -6.08
C ALA A 36 -19.14 -6.23 -4.91
N PRO A 37 -19.64 -6.32 -3.66
CA PRO A 37 -18.81 -6.76 -2.54
C PRO A 37 -18.41 -8.22 -2.75
N THR A 38 -17.11 -8.50 -2.64
CA THR A 38 -16.55 -9.86 -2.78
C THR A 38 -16.43 -10.58 -1.44
N GLY A 39 -16.70 -9.88 -0.33
CA GLY A 39 -16.56 -10.40 1.03
C GLY A 39 -15.24 -9.99 1.69
N ALA A 40 -14.97 -10.56 2.86
CA ALA A 40 -13.73 -10.32 3.60
C ALA A 40 -12.63 -11.26 3.10
N MET A 41 -11.52 -10.68 2.62
CA MET A 41 -10.38 -11.43 2.07
C MET A 41 -9.31 -11.72 3.12
N PHE A 42 -9.10 -10.78 4.05
CA PHE A 42 -8.06 -10.90 5.08
C PHE A 42 -8.59 -10.54 6.44
N ARG A 43 -8.00 -11.19 7.46
CA ARG A 43 -8.23 -10.89 8.87
C ARG A 43 -6.91 -10.82 9.61
N LEU A 44 -6.63 -9.67 10.20
CA LEU A 44 -5.48 -9.41 11.05
C LEU A 44 -5.94 -9.03 12.46
N LYS A 45 -5.04 -9.11 13.43
CA LYS A 45 -5.28 -8.68 14.82
C LYS A 45 -5.16 -7.15 14.93
N GLY A 46 -6.18 -6.50 15.49
CA GLY A 46 -6.24 -5.03 15.63
C GLY A 46 -6.61 -4.30 14.33
N SER A 47 -6.83 -2.99 14.41
CA SER A 47 -7.24 -2.14 13.28
C SER A 47 -6.25 -2.22 12.12
N ILE A 48 -6.74 -2.23 10.88
CA ILE A 48 -5.88 -2.07 9.69
C ILE A 48 -5.43 -0.62 9.60
N LEU A 49 -4.12 -0.39 9.52
CA LEU A 49 -3.51 0.95 9.53
C LEU A 49 -2.94 1.34 8.17
N SER A 50 -2.40 0.37 7.42
CA SER A 50 -1.81 0.61 6.11
C SER A 50 -1.88 -0.63 5.25
N MET A 51 -2.02 -0.43 3.95
CA MET A 51 -1.98 -1.50 2.96
C MET A 51 -1.47 -0.96 1.62
N SER A 52 -0.68 -1.77 0.91
CA SER A 52 -0.19 -1.42 -0.42
C SER A 52 0.08 -2.64 -1.28
N LEU A 53 -0.13 -2.49 -2.59
CA LEU A 53 0.12 -3.51 -3.58
C LEU A 53 1.56 -3.44 -4.10
N LEU A 54 2.18 -4.61 -4.20
CA LEU A 54 3.51 -4.82 -4.72
C LEU A 54 3.47 -5.68 -5.98
N ASP A 55 4.36 -5.40 -6.92
CA ASP A 55 4.56 -6.26 -8.10
C ASP A 55 5.38 -7.53 -7.75
N CYS A 56 5.65 -8.37 -8.75
CA CYS A 56 6.41 -9.60 -8.57
C CYS A 56 7.87 -9.38 -8.12
N ASN A 57 8.40 -8.16 -8.32
CA ASN A 57 9.74 -7.77 -7.89
C ASN A 57 9.75 -7.15 -6.48
N GLY A 58 8.57 -6.97 -5.87
CA GLY A 58 8.43 -6.34 -4.56
C GLY A 58 8.43 -4.81 -4.60
N ALA A 59 8.30 -4.20 -5.77
CA ALA A 59 8.19 -2.75 -5.92
C ALA A 59 6.73 -2.29 -5.75
N LEU A 60 6.54 -1.04 -5.33
CA LEU A 60 5.20 -0.44 -5.23
C LEU A 60 4.58 -0.31 -6.62
N ILE A 61 3.36 -0.81 -6.77
CA ILE A 61 2.62 -0.59 -8.01
C ILE A 61 2.22 0.90 -8.06
N PRO A 62 2.63 1.64 -9.11
CA PRO A 62 2.37 3.06 -9.20
C PRO A 62 0.87 3.34 -9.26
N TYR A 63 0.45 4.44 -8.64
CA TYR A 63 -0.92 4.90 -8.74
C TYR A 63 -1.29 5.19 -10.20
N SER A 64 -2.48 4.78 -10.61
CA SER A 64 -3.00 5.01 -11.96
C SER A 64 -3.43 6.46 -12.23
N PHE A 65 -3.27 7.35 -11.25
CA PHE A 65 -3.59 8.77 -11.38
C PHE A 65 -2.32 9.63 -11.35
N GLU A 66 -2.30 10.69 -12.14
CA GLU A 66 -1.25 11.70 -12.03
C GLU A 66 -1.49 12.56 -10.78
N SER A 67 -0.43 12.86 -10.04
CA SER A 67 -0.49 13.87 -8.98
C SER A 67 -1.00 15.18 -9.60
N TRP A 68 -2.09 15.72 -9.06
CA TRP A 68 -2.65 17.00 -9.49
C TRP A 68 -1.54 18.04 -9.64
N ARG A 69 -1.38 18.58 -10.85
CA ARG A 69 -0.46 19.69 -11.10
C ARG A 69 -1.28 20.97 -11.14
N GLU A 70 -0.88 21.92 -10.30
CA GLU A 70 -1.34 23.28 -10.48
C GLU A 70 -0.72 23.81 -11.77
N ASP A 71 -1.56 24.10 -12.78
CA ASP A 71 -1.13 24.71 -14.03
C ASP A 71 -0.57 26.10 -13.71
N SER A 72 0.72 26.16 -13.43
CA SER A 72 1.45 27.42 -13.32
C SER A 72 1.51 28.00 -14.73
N LYS A 73 0.55 28.87 -15.05
CA LYS A 73 0.63 29.81 -16.18
C LYS A 73 1.78 30.78 -15.91
N ASP A 74 3.02 30.34 -16.06
CA ASP A 74 4.12 31.26 -16.32
C ASP A 74 5.15 30.64 -17.26
N GLY A 75 5.40 31.40 -18.31
CA GLY A 75 6.12 30.98 -19.50
C GLY A 75 7.60 30.75 -19.30
N LYS A 76 8.14 29.95 -20.22
CA LYS A 76 9.53 29.94 -20.71
C LYS A 76 10.60 30.21 -19.64
N GLU A 77 11.19 29.14 -19.12
CA GLU A 77 12.65 29.06 -19.18
C GLU A 77 13.16 27.62 -19.25
N LYS A 78 13.92 27.40 -20.30
CA LYS A 78 14.65 26.19 -20.65
C LYS A 78 15.78 26.03 -19.64
N ARG A 79 15.63 25.12 -18.66
CA ARG A 79 16.77 24.59 -17.91
C ARG A 79 16.71 23.07 -17.88
N GLU A 80 17.73 22.50 -18.50
CA GLU A 80 18.18 21.12 -18.37
C GLU A 80 17.86 20.56 -16.98
N ARG A 81 16.85 19.69 -16.93
CA ARG A 81 16.78 18.67 -15.90
C ARG A 81 16.79 17.35 -16.64
N THR A 82 17.89 16.65 -16.45
CA THR A 82 18.15 15.25 -16.83
C THR A 82 16.84 14.46 -16.98
N PRO A 83 16.62 13.81 -18.13
CA PRO A 83 15.48 12.95 -18.31
C PRO A 83 15.71 11.72 -17.44
N THR A 84 15.27 11.74 -16.18
CA THR A 84 14.82 10.51 -15.54
C THR A 84 13.60 10.07 -16.35
N LYS A 85 13.89 9.35 -17.44
CA LYS A 85 13.01 8.34 -18.00
C LYS A 85 12.70 7.40 -16.83
N THR A 86 11.71 7.76 -16.02
CA THR A 86 10.85 6.74 -15.44
C THR A 86 10.23 6.10 -16.66
N SER A 87 10.83 4.99 -17.09
CA SER A 87 10.22 4.15 -18.09
C SER A 87 8.87 3.76 -17.53
N SER A 88 7.84 4.49 -17.92
CA SER A 88 6.49 4.01 -17.93
C SER A 88 6.49 2.84 -18.89
N THR A 89 6.95 1.69 -18.41
CA THR A 89 6.47 0.42 -18.89
C THR A 89 4.98 0.49 -18.68
N LYS A 90 4.28 0.92 -19.74
CA LYS A 90 2.87 0.70 -19.95
C LYS A 90 2.70 -0.81 -19.81
N MET A 91 2.44 -1.26 -18.59
CA MET A 91 1.84 -2.56 -18.38
C MET A 91 0.41 -2.39 -18.88
N SER A 92 0.24 -2.57 -20.19
CA SER A 92 -0.95 -3.21 -20.70
C SER A 92 -1.18 -4.44 -19.79
N PRO A 93 -2.41 -4.70 -19.30
CA PRO A 93 -2.67 -5.91 -18.54
C PRO A 93 -2.52 -7.08 -19.52
N THR A 94 -1.29 -7.51 -19.70
CA THR A 94 -0.95 -8.61 -20.60
C THR A 94 -1.35 -9.84 -19.82
N ASN A 95 -2.50 -10.41 -20.17
CA ASN A 95 -2.91 -11.73 -19.68
C ASN A 95 -1.75 -12.70 -19.94
N PRO A 96 -1.15 -13.32 -18.92
CA PRO A 96 -0.45 -14.58 -19.11
C PRO A 96 -1.41 -15.70 -18.70
N ASP A 97 -1.55 -16.70 -19.55
CA ASP A 97 -2.13 -17.98 -19.15
C ASP A 97 -1.54 -18.44 -17.80
N GLY A 98 -2.41 -18.75 -16.84
CA GLY A 98 -2.05 -19.27 -15.52
C GLY A 98 -2.23 -18.27 -14.37
N LEU A 99 -3.10 -18.62 -13.41
CA LEU A 99 -3.27 -17.98 -12.10
C LEU A 99 -2.00 -18.15 -11.23
N CYS A 100 -0.89 -17.56 -11.66
CA CYS A 100 0.36 -17.56 -10.90
C CYS A 100 0.41 -16.31 -10.03
N ASP A 101 0.84 -16.47 -8.77
CA ASP A 101 0.99 -15.39 -7.81
C ASP A 101 2.08 -14.42 -8.27
N ARG A 102 1.67 -13.32 -8.93
CA ARG A 102 2.57 -12.31 -9.52
C ARG A 102 2.51 -10.96 -8.81
N GLN A 103 1.63 -10.82 -7.84
CA GLN A 103 1.48 -9.61 -7.06
C GLN A 103 1.38 -9.97 -5.59
N PHE A 104 1.75 -9.02 -4.75
CA PHE A 104 1.61 -9.16 -3.31
C PHE A 104 0.84 -7.97 -2.75
N ILE A 105 0.19 -8.17 -1.62
CA ILE A 105 -0.30 -7.07 -0.79
C ILE A 105 0.42 -7.10 0.55
N ALA A 106 1.04 -5.99 0.90
CA ALA A 106 1.57 -5.74 2.24
C ALA A 106 0.50 -5.05 3.07
N ILE A 107 0.24 -5.56 4.27
CA ILE A 107 -0.80 -5.07 5.17
C ILE A 107 -0.17 -4.92 6.56
N ALA A 108 -0.39 -3.78 7.20
CA ALA A 108 -0.03 -3.52 8.58
C ALA A 108 -1.29 -3.23 9.41
N SER A 109 -1.40 -3.89 10.56
CA SER A 109 -2.40 -3.63 11.59
C SER A 109 -1.74 -3.14 12.87
N GLU A 110 -2.56 -2.76 13.85
CA GLU A 110 -2.11 -2.36 15.19
C GLU A 110 -1.22 -3.39 15.92
N LYS A 111 -1.28 -4.67 15.54
CA LYS A 111 -0.55 -5.74 16.25
C LYS A 111 0.43 -6.52 15.36
N GLN A 112 0.22 -6.54 14.05
CA GLN A 112 0.98 -7.40 13.15
C GLN A 112 1.06 -6.84 11.73
N ALA A 113 2.06 -7.26 10.99
CA ALA A 113 2.17 -7.07 9.55
C ALA A 113 2.10 -8.41 8.83
N GLY A 114 1.59 -8.41 7.60
CA GLY A 114 1.57 -9.56 6.73
C GLY A 114 1.75 -9.17 5.27
N VAL A 115 2.39 -10.05 4.51
CA VAL A 115 2.50 -9.97 3.05
C VAL A 115 1.85 -11.20 2.46
N PHE A 116 0.92 -10.99 1.55
CA PHE A 116 0.07 -12.03 0.98
C PHE A 116 0.16 -12.01 -0.53
N ALA A 117 0.26 -13.19 -1.13
CA ALA A 117 0.28 -13.37 -2.57
C ALA A 117 -1.13 -13.21 -3.16
N LEU A 118 -1.22 -12.67 -4.37
CA LEU A 118 -2.47 -12.51 -5.12
C LEU A 118 -2.37 -13.22 -6.48
N PRO A 119 -3.42 -13.95 -6.91
CA PRO A 119 -4.75 -13.98 -6.30
C PRO A 119 -4.96 -15.05 -5.21
N SER A 120 -3.96 -15.90 -4.92
CA SER A 120 -4.13 -17.06 -4.02
C SER A 120 -4.44 -16.72 -2.57
N GLN A 121 -4.12 -15.50 -2.13
CA GLN A 121 -4.20 -15.02 -0.74
C GLN A 121 -3.28 -15.77 0.23
N ASN A 122 -2.31 -16.54 -0.31
CA ASN A 122 -1.33 -17.24 0.52
C ASN A 122 -0.49 -16.24 1.32
N CYS A 123 -0.38 -16.48 2.63
CA CYS A 123 0.46 -15.67 3.49
C CYS A 123 1.93 -16.06 3.26
N VAL A 124 2.71 -15.15 2.68
CA VAL A 124 4.13 -15.36 2.35
C VAL A 124 5.00 -14.97 3.53
N TYR A 125 4.70 -13.82 4.14
CA TYR A 125 5.40 -13.32 5.32
C TYR A 125 4.39 -12.83 6.35
N ARG A 126 4.70 -13.06 7.62
CA ARG A 126 3.92 -12.53 8.75
C ARG A 126 4.85 -12.18 9.90
N LYS A 127 4.64 -11.01 10.49
CA LYS A 127 5.44 -10.52 11.61
C LYS A 127 4.52 -9.98 12.69
N LYS A 128 4.68 -10.48 13.91
CA LYS A 128 4.13 -9.81 15.10
C LYS A 128 4.96 -8.55 15.34
N LEU A 129 4.30 -7.41 15.40
CA LEU A 129 4.97 -6.10 15.56
C LEU A 129 5.15 -5.76 17.04
N VAL A 130 4.14 -6.06 17.85
CA VAL A 130 4.09 -5.72 19.28
C VAL A 130 3.36 -6.81 20.06
N ASP A 131 3.74 -7.00 21.33
CA ASP A 131 3.12 -7.98 22.22
C ASP A 131 1.89 -7.41 22.94
N PHE A 132 2.11 -6.37 23.75
CA PHE A 132 1.08 -5.76 24.60
C PHE A 132 0.66 -4.37 24.10
N ASP A 133 1.62 -3.62 23.55
CA ASP A 133 1.44 -2.31 22.89
C ASP A 133 0.65 -2.39 21.58
N PHE A 134 0.39 -1.25 20.95
CA PHE A 134 -0.22 -1.15 19.63
C PHE A 134 0.55 -0.21 18.71
N ILE A 135 0.49 -0.45 17.41
CA ILE A 135 1.01 0.48 16.40
C ILE A 135 0.04 1.64 16.28
N VAL A 136 0.55 2.86 16.44
CA VAL A 136 -0.21 4.11 16.32
C VAL A 136 -0.32 4.52 14.86
N LYS A 137 0.78 4.41 14.11
CA LYS A 137 0.85 4.74 12.68
C LYS A 137 1.72 3.73 11.96
N ALA A 138 1.26 3.32 10.77
CA ALA A 138 2.03 2.50 9.85
C ALA A 138 2.03 3.15 8.47
N GLU A 139 3.16 3.12 7.77
CA GLU A 139 3.29 3.69 6.43
C GLU A 139 4.19 2.81 5.56
N ILE A 140 3.77 2.56 4.31
CA ILE A 140 4.55 1.82 3.33
C ILE A 140 5.10 2.82 2.34
N ILE A 141 6.43 2.93 2.26
CA ILE A 141 7.10 3.94 1.44
C ILE A 141 8.18 3.32 0.55
N SER A 142 8.49 4.01 -0.55
CA SER A 142 9.71 3.77 -1.32
C SER A 142 10.84 4.63 -0.75
N MET A 143 11.96 4.00 -0.42
CA MET A 143 13.15 4.71 0.06
C MET A 143 13.96 5.25 -1.12
N LYS A 144 14.22 6.57 -1.09
CA LYS A 144 15.05 7.23 -2.10
C LYS A 144 16.48 6.66 -2.08
N GLY A 145 16.98 6.21 -3.23
CA GLY A 145 18.37 5.81 -3.45
C GLY A 145 18.64 4.30 -3.55
N ARG A 146 17.70 3.43 -3.19
CA ARG A 146 17.84 1.96 -3.33
C ARG A 146 16.68 1.28 -4.06
N ASP A 147 15.70 2.06 -4.55
CA ASP A 147 14.43 1.57 -5.11
C ASP A 147 13.77 0.49 -4.22
N SER A 148 14.01 0.58 -2.92
CA SER A 148 13.58 -0.41 -1.93
C SER A 148 12.33 0.07 -1.23
N VAL A 149 11.34 -0.81 -1.08
CA VAL A 149 10.11 -0.52 -0.36
C VAL A 149 10.24 -1.01 1.08
N CYS A 150 9.76 -0.21 2.03
CA CYS A 150 9.75 -0.59 3.44
C CYS A 150 8.42 -0.25 4.11
N LEU A 151 8.13 -0.97 5.19
CA LEU A 151 7.07 -0.67 6.13
C LEU A 151 7.68 0.03 7.34
N ILE A 152 7.19 1.22 7.68
CA ILE A 152 7.55 1.98 8.87
C ILE A 152 6.38 1.90 9.85
N CYS A 153 6.66 1.56 11.09
CA CYS A 153 5.69 1.45 12.17
C CYS A 153 6.13 2.29 13.37
N TYR A 154 5.23 3.09 13.91
CA TYR A 154 5.41 3.82 15.16
C TYR A 154 4.50 3.22 16.24
N ALA A 155 5.07 2.70 17.31
CA ALA A 155 4.37 2.02 18.39
C ALA A 155 4.01 2.96 19.55
N SER A 156 2.98 2.58 20.34
CA SER A 156 2.48 3.36 21.48
C SER A 156 3.53 3.58 22.57
N ASN A 157 4.47 2.66 22.71
CA ASN A 157 5.62 2.74 23.63
C ASN A 157 6.76 3.62 23.11
N GLY A 158 6.63 4.18 21.91
CA GLY A 158 7.61 5.10 21.34
C GLY A 158 8.65 4.48 20.43
N HIS A 159 8.61 3.16 20.18
CA HIS A 159 9.54 2.54 19.24
C HIS A 159 9.15 2.87 17.78
N LEU A 160 10.14 3.23 16.98
CA LEU A 160 10.07 3.29 15.53
C LEU A 160 10.73 2.05 14.95
N MET A 161 9.95 1.25 14.24
CA MET A 161 10.40 0.02 13.57
C MET A 161 10.29 0.18 12.06
N VAL A 162 11.31 -0.27 11.34
CA VAL A 162 11.34 -0.30 9.87
C VAL A 162 11.61 -1.72 9.41
N PHE A 163 10.80 -2.20 8.48
CA PHE A 163 10.93 -3.54 7.90
C PHE A 163 11.07 -3.46 6.39
N THR A 164 11.94 -4.29 5.80
CA THR A 164 11.97 -4.49 4.35
C THR A 164 10.65 -5.07 3.85
N LEU A 165 10.26 -4.72 2.63
CA LEU A 165 9.23 -5.44 1.88
C LEU A 165 9.84 -6.11 0.64
N PRO A 166 9.30 -7.28 0.21
CA PRO A 166 8.16 -8.00 0.81
C PRO A 166 8.51 -8.83 2.06
N SER A 167 9.80 -9.01 2.39
CA SER A 167 10.24 -10.06 3.33
C SER A 167 9.96 -9.81 4.82
N LEU A 168 9.50 -8.61 5.21
CA LEU A 168 9.29 -8.18 6.60
C LEU A 168 10.53 -8.38 7.50
N LYS A 169 11.74 -8.38 6.93
CA LYS A 169 12.97 -8.42 7.72
C LYS A 169 13.21 -7.05 8.37
N PRO A 170 13.52 -6.99 9.69
CA PRO A 170 13.84 -5.73 10.35
C PRO A 170 15.03 -5.03 9.69
N LEU A 171 14.92 -3.73 9.49
CA LEU A 171 15.98 -2.84 9.00
C LEU A 171 16.51 -1.94 10.11
N LEU A 172 15.59 -1.43 10.93
CA LEU A 172 15.87 -0.46 11.97
C LEU A 172 14.83 -0.62 13.08
N GLU A 173 15.28 -0.52 14.32
CA GLU A 173 14.43 -0.37 15.49
C GLU A 173 15.14 0.63 16.40
N ILE A 174 14.47 1.75 16.66
CA ILE A 174 15.00 2.83 17.50
C ILE A 174 13.93 3.34 18.45
N ASP A 175 14.38 3.81 19.60
CA ASP A 175 13.54 4.54 20.53
C ASP A 175 13.33 5.98 20.03
N PHE A 176 12.09 6.45 20.08
CA PHE A 176 11.73 7.82 19.78
C PHE A 176 11.09 8.48 21.00
N LEU A 177 9.75 8.60 21.02
CA LEU A 177 8.99 9.23 22.09
C LEU A 177 7.70 8.45 22.28
N PRO A 178 7.34 8.00 23.49
CA PRO A 178 6.08 7.32 23.76
C PRO A 178 4.84 8.17 23.43
N LEU A 179 3.74 7.51 23.05
CA LEU A 179 2.49 8.20 22.73
C LEU A 179 1.94 8.98 23.94
N ALA A 180 2.15 8.48 25.15
CA ALA A 180 1.73 9.15 26.39
C ALA A 180 2.36 10.54 26.52
N ASP A 181 3.62 10.69 26.11
CA ASP A 181 4.41 11.92 26.24
C ASP A 181 4.19 12.89 25.08
N LEU A 182 3.66 12.42 23.94
CA LEU A 182 3.18 13.30 22.87
C LEU A 182 1.94 14.09 23.28
N ARG A 183 1.08 13.50 24.11
CA ARG A 183 -0.20 14.12 24.52
C ARG A 183 -0.02 15.26 25.51
N SER A 184 1.06 15.27 26.29
CA SER A 184 1.34 16.32 27.28
C SER A 184 1.93 17.60 26.69
N ASN A 185 2.35 17.60 25.41
CA ASN A 185 2.97 18.74 24.73
C ASN A 185 2.00 19.56 23.85
N ILE A 186 0.69 19.26 23.90
CA ILE A 186 -0.36 20.08 23.28
C ILE A 186 -1.11 20.79 24.42
N VAL A 187 -0.54 21.88 24.92
CA VAL A 187 -1.20 22.84 25.84
C VAL A 187 -1.24 24.19 25.16
#